data_AF-A0A2V6FFA6-F1
#
_entry.id   AF-A0A2V6FFA6-F1
#
_cell.length_a   1.000
_cell.length_b   1.000
_cell.length_c   1.000
_cell.angle_alpha   90.00
_cell.angle_beta   90.00
_cell.angle_gamma   90.00
#
_symmetry.space_group_name_H-M   'P 1'
#
loop_
_entity.id
_entity.type
_entity.pdbx_description
1 polymer ?
#
loop_
_entity_poly.entity_id
_entity_poly.type
_entity_poly.pdbx_seq_one_letter_code
_entity_poly.pdbx_strand_id
1 'polypeptide(L)'
;MFYPIGFGGSHWLLYIGVPLIIGIWAQVRVSRAFSRWSKVPATSNITGAECAREILQAAQIHDVEVVETNDFLGDHYDPTKKKLCLSSNVYNTPSVASLGIAAHETGHAIQHAKAYAPLKARMAVVPLTMVASQMLPFVIFGGIFFHITGLITLGIYCYAILLVFQLITLPVEFDASRRAKIIL
;
A
#
# COMPACT_ATOMS: atom_id res chain seq x y z
N MET A 1 22.66 -37.99 -8.97
CA MET A 1 21.26 -38.32 -8.67
C MET A 1 20.56 -37.02 -8.28
N PHE A 2 20.11 -36.27 -9.29
CA PHE A 2 19.40 -34.99 -9.10
C PHE A 2 17.96 -35.33 -8.73
N TYR A 3 17.51 -34.93 -7.55
CA TYR A 3 16.09 -35.00 -7.20
C TYR A 3 15.30 -34.14 -8.20
N PRO A 4 14.30 -34.70 -8.91
CA PRO A 4 13.37 -33.87 -9.64
C PRO A 4 12.58 -33.15 -8.56
N ILE A 5 12.69 -31.83 -8.46
CA ILE A 5 11.67 -31.04 -7.76
C ILE A 5 10.43 -31.10 -8.64
N GLY A 6 9.75 -32.23 -8.54
CA GLY A 6 8.45 -32.46 -9.11
C GLY A 6 7.46 -31.55 -8.41
N PHE A 7 6.67 -30.86 -9.22
CA PHE A 7 5.29 -30.52 -8.92
C PHE A 7 4.48 -31.81 -8.62
N GLY A 8 4.84 -32.53 -7.54
CA GLY A 8 4.40 -33.91 -7.29
C GLY A 8 4.35 -34.30 -5.82
N GLY A 9 4.26 -33.32 -4.91
CA GLY A 9 3.98 -33.55 -3.50
C GLY A 9 2.65 -32.91 -3.11
N SER A 10 1.86 -33.57 -2.28
CA SER A 10 0.58 -33.11 -1.69
C SER A 10 0.67 -31.77 -0.92
N HIS A 11 1.84 -31.13 -0.88
CA HIS A 11 2.15 -29.90 -0.15
C HIS A 11 2.07 -28.62 -0.99
N TRP A 12 1.87 -28.68 -2.31
CA TRP A 12 1.75 -27.46 -3.14
C TRP A 12 0.56 -26.58 -2.71
N LEU A 13 -0.53 -27.23 -2.26
CA LEU A 13 -1.69 -26.56 -1.66
C LEU A 13 -1.32 -25.83 -0.37
N LEU A 14 -0.32 -26.27 0.39
CA LEU A 14 0.14 -25.55 1.57
C LEU A 14 0.92 -24.29 1.16
N TYR A 15 1.82 -24.40 0.17
CA TYR A 15 2.63 -23.26 -0.26
C TYR A 15 1.84 -22.16 -0.98
N ILE A 16 0.75 -22.51 -1.67
CA ILE A 16 -0.14 -21.52 -2.32
C ILE A 16 -1.32 -21.16 -1.41
N GLY A 17 -1.95 -22.16 -0.81
CA GLY A 17 -3.18 -22.00 -0.05
C GLY A 17 -2.98 -21.23 1.25
N VAL A 18 -1.88 -21.45 1.99
CA VAL A 18 -1.64 -20.74 3.25
C VAL A 18 -1.46 -19.23 3.02
N PRO A 19 -0.56 -18.76 2.13
CA PRO A 19 -0.44 -17.33 1.83
C PRO A 19 -1.74 -16.73 1.26
N LEU A 20 -2.46 -17.46 0.42
CA LEU A 20 -3.73 -17.01 -0.15
C LEU A 20 -4.79 -16.78 0.94
N ILE A 21 -4.95 -17.74 1.86
CA ILE A 21 -5.90 -17.63 2.97
C ILE A 21 -5.54 -16.45 3.87
N ILE A 22 -4.25 -16.27 4.19
CA ILE A 22 -3.78 -15.14 4.99
C ILE A 22 -4.09 -13.81 4.28
N GLY A 23 -3.82 -13.72 2.98
CA GLY A 23 -4.10 -12.53 2.17
C GLY A 23 -5.60 -12.19 2.14
N ILE A 24 -6.45 -13.17 1.88
CA ILE A 24 -7.92 -12.99 1.88
C ILE A 24 -8.39 -12.56 3.28
N TRP A 25 -7.91 -13.21 4.33
CA TRP A 25 -8.28 -12.87 5.71
C TRP A 25 -7.87 -11.43 6.06
N ALA A 26 -6.65 -11.02 5.72
CA ALA A 26 -6.16 -9.66 5.93
C ALA A 26 -7.02 -8.63 5.18
N GLN A 27 -7.33 -8.88 3.91
CA GLN A 27 -8.19 -8.02 3.09
C GLN A 27 -9.58 -7.88 3.72
N VAL A 28 -10.21 -8.98 4.10
CA VAL A 28 -11.52 -8.98 4.77
C VAL A 28 -11.46 -8.19 6.08
N ARG A 29 -10.38 -8.31 6.84
CA ARG A 29 -10.23 -7.60 8.12
C ARG A 29 -10.15 -6.09 7.94
N VAL A 30 -9.36 -5.63 6.96
CA VAL A 30 -9.22 -4.20 6.62
C VAL A 30 -10.54 -3.64 6.11
N SER A 31 -11.18 -4.29 5.14
CA SER A 31 -12.47 -3.85 4.60
C SER A 31 -13.56 -3.77 5.67
N ARG A 32 -13.59 -4.74 6.60
CA ARG A 32 -14.54 -4.72 7.73
C ARG A 32 -14.24 -3.59 8.71
N ALA A 33 -12.97 -3.32 8.99
CA ALA A 33 -12.58 -2.21 9.86
C ALA A 33 -13.01 -0.88 9.25
N PHE A 34 -12.68 -0.64 7.97
CA PHE A 34 -13.10 0.55 7.26
C PHE A 34 -14.64 0.70 7.28
N SER A 35 -15.39 -0.32 6.84
CA SER A 35 -16.85 -0.28 6.83
C SER A 35 -17.49 0.02 8.19
N ARG A 36 -16.90 -0.49 9.29
CA ARG A 36 -17.36 -0.21 10.65
C ARG A 36 -17.06 1.23 11.07
N TRP A 37 -15.82 1.68 10.87
CA TRP A 37 -15.35 2.98 11.38
C TRP A 37 -15.77 4.17 10.50
N SER A 38 -16.09 3.96 9.23
CA SER A 38 -16.65 5.01 8.36
C SER A 38 -18.06 5.42 8.77
N LYS A 39 -18.77 4.59 9.54
CA LYS A 39 -20.11 4.89 10.08
C LYS A 39 -20.07 5.58 11.45
N VAL A 40 -18.91 5.65 12.08
CA VAL A 40 -18.75 6.28 13.39
C VAL A 40 -18.37 7.74 13.17
N PRO A 41 -19.22 8.71 13.52
CA PRO A 41 -18.91 10.12 13.35
C PRO A 41 -17.73 10.53 14.23
N ALA A 42 -16.88 11.41 13.73
CA ALA A 42 -15.78 11.97 14.49
C ALA A 42 -16.29 13.02 15.50
N THR A 43 -15.77 13.01 16.72
CA THR A 43 -16.18 13.98 17.77
C THR A 43 -15.82 15.42 17.40
N SER A 44 -14.76 15.63 16.63
CA SER A 44 -14.37 16.94 16.10
C SER A 44 -15.33 17.46 15.02
N ASN A 45 -16.19 16.60 14.45
CA ASN A 45 -17.14 16.93 13.39
C ASN A 45 -16.52 17.61 12.14
N ILE A 46 -15.21 17.41 11.92
CA ILE A 46 -14.49 17.85 10.72
C ILE A 46 -14.42 16.72 9.69
N THR A 47 -14.33 17.07 8.43
CA THR A 47 -14.14 16.16 7.30
C THR A 47 -12.69 15.69 7.18
N GLY A 48 -12.45 14.63 6.39
CA GLY A 48 -11.07 14.19 6.09
C GLY A 48 -10.25 15.28 5.38
N ALA A 49 -10.87 16.09 4.51
CA ALA A 49 -10.19 17.18 3.84
C ALA A 49 -9.77 18.31 4.81
N GLU A 50 -10.65 18.68 5.74
CA GLU A 50 -10.32 19.65 6.80
C GLU A 50 -9.22 19.13 7.72
N CYS A 51 -9.33 17.88 8.16
CA CYS A 51 -8.30 17.21 8.96
C CYS A 51 -6.94 17.25 8.24
N ALA A 52 -6.86 16.86 6.97
CA ALA A 52 -5.61 16.90 6.22
C ALA A 52 -5.01 18.31 6.15
N ARG A 53 -5.83 19.34 5.91
CA ARG A 53 -5.39 20.74 5.85
C ARG A 53 -4.86 21.23 7.20
N GLU A 54 -5.54 20.91 8.30
CA GLU A 54 -5.10 21.26 9.65
C GLU A 54 -3.74 20.63 9.98
N ILE A 55 -3.56 19.35 9.63
CA ILE A 55 -2.31 18.62 9.87
C ILE A 55 -1.17 19.19 9.01
N LEU A 56 -1.41 19.48 7.73
CA LEU A 56 -0.42 20.10 6.85
C LEU A 56 0.00 21.48 7.37
N GLN A 57 -0.97 22.30 7.80
CA GLN A 57 -0.72 23.61 8.38
C GLN A 57 0.09 23.51 9.68
N ALA A 58 -0.26 22.60 10.58
CA ALA A 58 0.49 22.33 11.81
C ALA A 58 1.92 21.85 11.52
N ALA A 59 2.12 21.12 10.43
CA ALA A 59 3.43 20.66 9.96
C ALA A 59 4.22 21.72 9.16
N GLN A 60 3.66 22.93 8.96
CA GLN A 60 4.24 24.01 8.16
C GLN A 60 4.46 23.61 6.68
N ILE A 61 3.57 22.79 6.14
CA ILE A 61 3.57 22.35 4.74
C ILE A 61 2.46 23.10 4.01
N HIS A 62 2.84 23.99 3.09
CA HIS A 62 1.91 24.85 2.33
C HIS A 62 1.90 24.58 0.82
N ASP A 63 2.80 23.73 0.36
CA ASP A 63 2.99 23.39 -1.05
C ASP A 63 2.24 22.10 -1.46
N VAL A 64 1.46 21.52 -0.54
CA VAL A 64 0.63 20.33 -0.78
C VAL A 64 -0.82 20.71 -0.89
N GLU A 65 -1.44 20.39 -2.04
CA GLU A 65 -2.85 20.63 -2.30
C GLU A 65 -3.70 19.40 -1.90
N VAL A 66 -4.75 19.61 -1.10
CA VAL A 66 -5.72 18.55 -0.76
C VAL A 66 -6.84 18.54 -1.79
N VAL A 67 -6.94 17.47 -2.58
CA VAL A 67 -7.87 17.33 -3.70
C VAL A 67 -8.77 16.12 -3.54
N GLU A 68 -9.99 16.23 -4.05
CA GLU A 68 -10.92 15.12 -4.14
C GLU A 68 -10.61 14.26 -5.39
N THR A 69 -10.63 12.94 -5.24
CA THR A 69 -10.56 11.98 -6.35
C THR A 69 -11.83 11.12 -6.40
N ASN A 70 -12.23 10.77 -7.62
CA ASN A 70 -13.37 9.90 -7.88
C ASN A 70 -13.03 8.40 -7.75
N ASP A 71 -11.75 8.07 -7.53
CA ASP A 71 -11.34 6.68 -7.32
C ASP A 71 -11.78 6.18 -5.94
N PHE A 72 -12.60 5.13 -5.96
CA PHE A 72 -13.03 4.44 -4.75
C PHE A 72 -11.82 3.76 -4.10
N LEU A 73 -11.43 4.18 -2.89
CA LEU A 73 -10.23 3.72 -2.15
C LEU A 73 -8.89 4.12 -2.80
N GLY A 74 -8.89 5.13 -3.66
CA GLY A 74 -7.69 5.70 -4.27
C GLY A 74 -7.02 6.77 -3.40
N ASP A 75 -7.19 6.75 -2.08
CA ASP A 75 -6.59 7.72 -1.18
C ASP A 75 -5.05 7.58 -1.21
N HIS A 76 -4.34 8.63 -1.61
CA HIS A 76 -2.88 8.61 -1.64
C HIS A 76 -2.27 10.03 -1.67
N TYR A 77 -1.04 10.15 -1.18
CA TYR A 77 -0.19 11.30 -1.45
C TYR A 77 0.68 11.08 -2.72
N ASP A 78 0.61 12.02 -3.67
CA ASP A 78 1.47 12.10 -4.85
C ASP A 78 2.66 13.06 -4.59
N PRO A 79 3.90 12.56 -4.40
CA PRO A 79 5.06 13.41 -4.17
C PRO A 79 5.50 14.21 -5.39
N THR A 80 5.14 13.77 -6.61
CA THR A 80 5.56 14.43 -7.86
C THR A 80 4.74 15.67 -8.14
N LYS A 81 3.42 15.60 -7.89
CA LYS A 81 2.50 16.74 -8.05
C LYS A 81 2.26 17.50 -6.75
N LYS A 82 2.76 16.98 -5.62
CA LYS A 82 2.49 17.46 -4.26
C LYS A 82 0.99 17.59 -4.01
N LYS A 83 0.25 16.53 -4.32
CA LYS A 83 -1.21 16.47 -4.11
C LYS A 83 -1.54 15.37 -3.15
N LEU A 84 -2.42 15.66 -2.21
CA LEU A 84 -3.02 14.68 -1.32
C LEU A 84 -4.42 14.39 -1.85
N CYS A 85 -4.55 13.24 -2.53
CA CYS A 85 -5.77 12.80 -3.18
C CYS A 85 -6.60 12.01 -2.17
N LEU A 86 -7.80 12.47 -1.86
CA LEU A 86 -8.75 11.74 -1.01
C LEU A 86 -9.98 11.37 -1.82
N SER A 87 -10.41 10.12 -1.70
CA SER A 87 -11.66 9.62 -2.25
C SER A 87 -12.83 10.45 -1.72
N SER A 88 -13.88 10.62 -2.52
CA SER A 88 -15.04 11.44 -2.15
C SER A 88 -15.62 11.10 -0.77
N ASN A 89 -15.63 9.81 -0.41
CA ASN A 89 -16.09 9.33 0.90
C ASN A 89 -15.20 9.79 2.06
N VAL A 90 -13.89 9.92 1.87
CA VAL A 90 -12.97 10.40 2.90
C VAL A 90 -12.92 11.93 2.90
N TYR A 91 -12.93 12.54 1.72
CA TYR A 91 -12.83 13.98 1.53
C TYR A 91 -14.00 14.72 2.22
N ASN A 92 -15.23 14.24 2.05
CA ASN A 92 -16.46 14.94 2.50
C ASN A 92 -17.08 14.38 3.81
N THR A 93 -16.60 13.26 4.35
CA THR A 93 -17.29 12.61 5.50
C THR A 93 -16.57 12.88 6.83
N PRO A 94 -17.28 13.36 7.87
CA PRO A 94 -16.73 13.55 9.20
C PRO A 94 -16.79 12.25 10.03
N SER A 95 -16.00 11.25 9.66
CA SER A 95 -15.95 9.95 10.35
C SER A 95 -14.56 9.57 10.82
N VAL A 96 -14.48 8.71 11.85
CA VAL A 96 -13.20 8.26 12.43
C VAL A 96 -12.30 7.62 11.38
N ALA A 97 -12.87 6.84 10.45
CA ALA A 97 -12.09 6.26 9.35
C ALA A 97 -11.54 7.34 8.40
N SER A 98 -12.34 8.36 8.07
CA SER A 98 -11.93 9.43 7.16
C SER A 98 -10.79 10.27 7.74
N LEU A 99 -10.87 10.61 9.03
CA LEU A 99 -9.79 11.28 9.76
C LEU A 99 -8.53 10.42 9.81
N GLY A 100 -8.68 9.12 10.09
CA GLY A 100 -7.56 8.18 10.13
C GLY A 100 -6.81 8.08 8.80
N ILE A 101 -7.54 7.99 7.68
CA ILE A 101 -6.95 7.92 6.33
C ILE A 101 -6.31 9.26 5.97
N ALA A 102 -7.02 10.39 6.16
CA ALA A 102 -6.47 11.71 5.90
C ALA A 102 -5.16 11.95 6.68
N ALA A 103 -5.14 11.60 7.97
CA ALA A 103 -3.95 11.73 8.81
C ALA A 103 -2.81 10.79 8.37
N HIS A 104 -3.13 9.57 7.91
CA HIS A 104 -2.13 8.64 7.37
C HIS A 104 -1.49 9.18 6.08
N GLU A 105 -2.30 9.63 5.12
CA GLU A 105 -1.80 10.20 3.86
C GLU A 105 -1.00 11.48 4.09
N THR A 106 -1.43 12.30 5.05
CA THR A 106 -0.66 13.49 5.45
C THR A 106 0.68 13.10 6.07
N GLY A 107 0.75 11.93 6.72
CA GLY A 107 2.00 11.33 7.17
C GLY A 107 3.03 11.15 6.03
N HIS A 108 2.59 10.71 4.85
CA HIS A 108 3.46 10.62 3.67
C HIS A 108 3.91 11.99 3.16
N ALA A 109 3.03 12.99 3.18
CA ALA A 109 3.42 14.37 2.85
C ALA A 109 4.51 14.89 3.81
N ILE A 110 4.37 14.63 5.12
CA ILE A 110 5.37 15.00 6.13
C ILE A 110 6.69 14.25 5.94
N GLN A 111 6.64 12.95 5.64
CA GLN A 111 7.83 12.16 5.34
C GLN A 111 8.57 12.69 4.11
N HIS A 112 7.83 13.11 3.09
CA HIS A 112 8.38 13.71 1.88
C HIS A 112 9.06 15.05 2.19
N ALA A 113 8.38 15.95 2.91
CA ALA A 113 8.94 17.24 3.33
C ALA A 113 10.20 17.09 4.20
N LYS A 114 10.27 16.05 5.04
CA LYS A 114 11.44 15.74 5.89
C LYS A 114 12.51 14.89 5.20
N ALA A 115 12.37 14.61 3.90
CA ALA A 115 13.31 13.80 3.14
C ALA A 115 13.60 12.43 3.77
N TYR A 116 12.57 11.79 4.33
CA TYR A 116 12.68 10.56 5.11
C TYR A 116 13.37 9.44 4.33
N ALA A 117 14.47 8.89 4.87
CA ALA A 117 15.35 7.99 4.13
C ALA A 117 14.64 6.71 3.60
N PRO A 118 13.77 6.02 4.37
CA PRO A 118 13.00 4.89 3.84
C PRO A 118 12.08 5.25 2.67
N LEU A 119 11.53 6.47 2.65
CA LEU A 119 10.70 6.94 1.53
C LEU A 119 11.54 7.12 0.26
N LYS A 120 12.77 7.64 0.38
CA LYS A 120 13.71 7.72 -0.76
C LYS A 120 14.10 6.33 -1.27
N ALA A 121 14.35 5.38 -0.35
CA ALA A 121 14.66 4.00 -0.71
C ALA A 121 13.50 3.33 -1.46
N ARG A 122 12.26 3.51 -1.00
CA ARG A 122 11.05 3.06 -1.73
C ARG A 122 11.05 3.60 -3.16
N MET A 123 11.18 4.93 -3.32
CA MET A 123 11.12 5.58 -4.64
C MET A 123 12.20 5.08 -5.61
N ALA A 124 13.39 4.74 -5.13
CA ALA A 124 14.46 4.19 -5.97
C ALA A 124 14.13 2.78 -6.51
N VAL A 125 13.33 1.99 -5.80
CA VAL A 125 13.03 0.60 -6.14
C VAL A 125 11.71 0.45 -6.93
N VAL A 126 10.82 1.45 -6.90
CA VAL A 126 9.54 1.44 -7.65
C VAL A 126 9.68 1.07 -9.13
N PRO A 127 10.64 1.62 -9.92
CA PRO A 127 10.75 1.24 -11.33
C PRO A 127 11.04 -0.25 -11.53
N LEU A 128 11.85 -0.83 -10.64
CA LEU A 128 12.19 -2.25 -10.70
C LEU A 128 10.99 -3.15 -10.41
N THR A 129 10.12 -2.74 -9.48
CA THR A 129 8.88 -3.49 -9.20
C THR A 129 7.86 -3.39 -10.33
N MET A 130 7.79 -2.27 -11.05
CA MET A 130 6.91 -2.18 -12.22
C MET A 130 7.31 -3.18 -13.30
N VAL A 131 8.60 -3.30 -13.59
CA VAL A 131 9.12 -4.30 -14.55
C VAL A 131 8.84 -5.71 -14.06
N ALA A 132 9.16 -6.02 -12.80
CA ALA A 132 8.92 -7.33 -12.21
C ALA A 132 7.43 -7.73 -12.27
N SER A 133 6.52 -6.81 -11.94
CA SER A 133 5.07 -7.02 -11.97
C SER A 133 4.54 -7.24 -13.39
N GLN A 134 5.04 -6.52 -14.39
CA GLN A 134 4.64 -6.72 -15.79
C GLN A 134 5.14 -8.05 -16.34
N MET A 135 6.32 -8.51 -15.92
CA MET A 135 6.88 -9.79 -16.36
C MET A 135 6.19 -11.00 -15.69
N LEU A 136 5.73 -10.85 -14.44
CA LEU A 136 5.18 -11.96 -13.63
C LEU A 136 4.13 -12.82 -14.35
N PRO A 137 3.10 -12.26 -15.02
CA PRO A 137 2.11 -13.05 -15.74
C PRO A 137 2.74 -13.90 -16.85
N PHE A 138 3.61 -13.30 -17.67
CA PHE A 138 4.30 -14.02 -18.76
C PHE A 138 5.19 -15.14 -18.22
N VAL A 139 5.83 -14.90 -17.08
CA VAL A 139 6.72 -15.85 -16.44
C VAL A 139 5.95 -17.03 -15.84
N ILE A 140 4.83 -16.77 -15.16
CA ILE A 140 3.99 -17.79 -14.54
C ILE A 140 3.26 -18.59 -15.62
N PHE A 141 2.54 -17.93 -16.53
CA PHE A 141 1.81 -18.62 -17.59
C PHE A 141 2.77 -19.29 -18.57
N GLY A 142 3.85 -18.63 -18.99
CA GLY A 142 4.84 -19.21 -19.88
C GLY A 142 5.55 -20.43 -19.26
N GLY A 143 5.88 -20.37 -17.97
CA GLY A 143 6.48 -21.50 -17.24
C GLY A 143 5.55 -22.70 -17.13
N ILE A 144 4.26 -22.48 -16.88
CA ILE A 144 3.24 -23.54 -16.75
C ILE A 144 2.89 -24.15 -18.10
N PHE A 145 2.61 -23.33 -19.13
CA PHE A 145 2.15 -23.83 -20.43
C PHE A 145 3.28 -24.47 -21.25
N PHE A 146 4.46 -23.87 -21.28
CA PHE A 146 5.59 -24.37 -22.08
C PHE A 146 6.53 -25.30 -21.31
N HIS A 147 6.25 -25.56 -20.02
CA HIS A 147 7.07 -26.41 -19.14
C HIS A 147 8.56 -26.01 -19.09
N ILE A 148 8.84 -24.71 -19.28
CA ILE A 148 10.21 -24.20 -19.31
C ILE A 148 10.65 -23.87 -17.88
N THR A 149 11.50 -24.72 -17.30
CA THR A 149 12.02 -24.59 -15.93
C THR A 149 12.79 -23.28 -15.69
N GLY A 150 13.40 -22.71 -16.72
CA GLY A 150 14.07 -21.41 -16.67
C GLY A 150 13.14 -20.23 -16.32
N LEU A 151 11.88 -20.26 -16.76
CA LEU A 151 10.92 -19.21 -16.42
C LEU A 151 10.52 -19.29 -14.94
N ILE A 152 10.42 -20.49 -14.36
CA ILE A 152 10.11 -20.62 -12.93
C ILE A 152 11.19 -19.93 -12.07
N THR A 153 12.47 -20.10 -12.42
CA THR A 153 13.58 -19.45 -11.72
C THR A 153 13.52 -17.93 -11.86
N LEU A 154 13.22 -17.42 -13.06
CA LEU A 154 12.99 -16.00 -13.27
C LEU A 154 11.83 -15.46 -12.41
N GLY A 155 10.76 -16.24 -12.26
CA GLY A 155 9.61 -15.87 -11.42
C GLY A 155 9.98 -15.75 -9.95
N ILE A 156 10.83 -16.63 -9.44
CA ILE A 156 11.37 -16.55 -8.08
C ILE A 156 12.13 -15.24 -7.88
N TYR A 157 12.98 -14.84 -8.83
CA TYR A 157 13.69 -13.56 -8.75
C TYR A 157 12.74 -12.36 -8.77
N CYS A 158 11.73 -12.38 -9.63
CA CYS A 158 10.72 -11.32 -9.64
C CYS A 158 9.98 -11.24 -8.30
N TYR A 159 9.58 -12.36 -7.71
CA TYR A 159 8.96 -12.37 -6.37
C TYR A 159 9.92 -11.91 -5.27
N ALA A 160 11.21 -12.26 -5.34
CA ALA A 160 12.21 -11.79 -4.39
C ALA A 160 12.37 -10.26 -4.44
N ILE A 161 12.37 -9.67 -5.64
CA ILE A 161 12.37 -8.21 -5.84
C ILE A 161 11.14 -7.58 -5.19
N LEU A 162 9.95 -8.13 -5.44
CA LEU A 162 8.69 -7.62 -4.86
C LEU A 162 8.68 -7.73 -3.33
N LEU A 163 9.22 -8.83 -2.77
CA LEU A 163 9.34 -9.02 -1.33
C LEU A 163 10.30 -8.00 -0.70
N VAL A 164 11.46 -7.77 -1.31
CA VAL A 164 12.41 -6.74 -0.85
C VAL A 164 11.77 -5.36 -0.89
N PHE A 165 11.05 -5.03 -1.95
CA PHE A 165 10.30 -3.77 -2.05
C PHE A 165 9.27 -3.62 -0.91
N GLN A 166 8.52 -4.68 -0.61
CA GLN A 166 7.56 -4.65 0.49
C GLN A 166 8.27 -4.41 1.83
N LEU A 167 9.41 -5.09 2.08
CA LEU A 167 10.20 -4.89 3.30
C LEU A 167 10.73 -3.45 3.45
N ILE A 168 11.14 -2.81 2.35
CA ILE A 168 11.60 -1.41 2.35
C ILE A 168 10.42 -0.45 2.58
N THR A 169 9.24 -0.78 2.06
CA THR A 169 8.05 0.08 2.14
C THR A 169 7.38 0.01 3.51
N LEU A 170 7.39 -1.15 4.18
CA LEU A 170 6.73 -1.34 5.48
C LEU A 170 7.11 -0.31 6.56
N PRO A 171 8.39 0.05 6.78
CA PRO A 171 8.76 1.10 7.72
C PRO A 171 8.10 2.47 7.44
N VAL A 172 7.92 2.81 6.16
CA VAL A 172 7.28 4.06 5.73
C VAL A 172 5.81 4.08 6.16
N GLU A 173 5.10 2.99 5.89
CA GLU A 173 3.68 2.82 6.21
C GLU A 173 3.42 2.81 7.73
N PHE A 174 4.30 2.17 8.51
CA PHE A 174 4.21 2.15 9.96
C PHE A 174 4.50 3.51 10.59
N ASP A 175 5.44 4.27 10.05
CA ASP A 175 5.73 5.64 10.53
C ASP A 175 4.58 6.60 10.22
N ALA A 176 3.99 6.53 9.03
CA ALA A 176 2.80 7.32 8.67
C ALA A 176 1.62 7.00 9.59
N SER A 177 1.33 5.70 9.80
CA SER A 177 0.29 5.24 10.73
C SER A 177 0.53 5.66 12.17
N ARG A 178 1.80 5.67 12.63
CA ARG A 178 2.15 6.11 13.98
C ARG A 178 1.90 7.61 14.16
N ARG A 179 2.25 8.42 13.16
CA ARG A 179 1.98 9.87 13.18
C ARG A 179 0.49 10.16 13.21
N ALA A 180 -0.28 9.47 12.36
CA ALA A 180 -1.73 9.61 12.33
C ALA A 180 -2.37 9.41 13.72
N LYS A 181 -1.91 8.40 14.47
CA LYS A 181 -2.38 8.12 15.84
C LYS A 181 -1.96 9.12 16.90
N ILE A 182 -0.90 9.90 16.67
CA ILE A 182 -0.43 10.91 17.62
C ILE A 182 -1.17 12.24 17.40
N ILE A 183 -1.59 12.49 16.16
CA ILE A 183 -2.21 13.74 15.75
C ILE A 183 -3.73 13.74 16.01
N LEU A 184 -4.36 12.56 15.99
CA LEU A 184 -5.78 12.33 16.31
C LEU A 184 -5.98 12.03 17.80
#